data_AF-G7DYF3-F1
#
_entry.id   AF-G7DYF3-F1
#
_cell.length_a   1.000
_cell.length_b   1.000
_cell.length_c   1.000
_cell.angle_alpha   90.00
_cell.angle_beta   90.00
_cell.angle_gamma   90.00
#
_symmetry.space_group_name_H-M   'P 1'
#
loop_
_entity.id
_entity.type
_entity.pdbx_description
1 polymer ?
#
loop_
_entity_poly.entity_id
_entity_poly.type
_entity_poly.pdbx_seq_one_letter_code
_entity_poly.pdbx_strand_id
1 'polypeptide(L)'
;MCKHILNAQAAIRAPCCQKWFDCPECHAEKSDHPLLKMSEVVIACKKCKKVFRKDMERLMADPQAEGGAKGEDDADEYCPYCDNKFVLDAKTPAPVIGWEGDDVRMDNRMMKDQRIRQKTAAEVADELLQDMLEDTSVPS
;
A
#
# COMPACT_ATOMS: atom_id res chain seq x y z
N MET A 1 -7.04 1.14 15.78
CA MET A 1 -6.13 1.41 14.64
C MET A 1 -6.68 0.64 13.45
N CYS A 2 -6.86 1.32 12.32
CA CYS A 2 -7.25 0.69 11.04
C CYS A 2 -6.14 -0.27 10.61
N LYS A 3 -6.52 -1.41 10.03
CA LYS A 3 -5.57 -2.32 9.38
C LYS A 3 -5.16 -1.81 8.00
N HIS A 4 -6.04 -1.04 7.36
CA HIS A 4 -5.92 -0.57 5.98
C HIS A 4 -5.15 0.75 5.85
N ILE A 5 -5.28 1.66 6.83
CA ILE A 5 -4.63 2.98 6.86
C ILE A 5 -3.87 3.14 8.18
N LEU A 6 -2.55 3.00 8.12
CA LEU A 6 -1.69 2.97 9.31
C LEU A 6 -1.61 4.34 10.01
N ASN A 7 -1.73 5.43 9.26
CA ASN A 7 -1.62 6.80 9.73
C ASN A 7 -2.98 7.50 9.95
N ALA A 8 -4.07 6.74 10.08
CA ALA A 8 -5.40 7.32 10.30
C ALA A 8 -5.47 8.11 11.61
N GLN A 9 -5.64 9.44 11.53
CA GLN A 9 -5.64 10.36 12.67
C GLN A 9 -7.02 10.77 13.19
N ALA A 10 -8.07 10.41 12.45
CA ALA A 10 -9.45 10.62 12.83
C ALA A 10 -10.26 9.32 12.69
N ALA A 11 -11.39 9.26 13.37
CA ALA A 11 -12.42 8.24 13.18
C ALA A 11 -13.71 8.93 12.74
N ILE A 12 -14.44 8.30 11.83
CA ILE A 12 -15.69 8.82 11.27
C ILE A 12 -16.84 7.96 11.81
N ARG A 13 -17.92 8.61 12.23
CA ARG A 13 -19.15 7.90 12.60
C ARG A 13 -19.92 7.56 11.33
N ALA A 14 -20.09 6.28 11.06
CA ALA A 14 -20.91 5.82 9.94
C ALA A 14 -22.40 6.11 10.23
N PRO A 15 -23.14 6.76 9.32
CA PRO A 15 -24.55 7.09 9.56
C PRO A 15 -25.47 5.89 9.55
N CYS A 16 -25.12 4.86 8.76
CA CYS A 16 -25.92 3.66 8.60
C CYS A 16 -26.02 2.82 9.87
N CYS A 17 -24.90 2.59 10.56
CA CYS A 17 -24.84 1.74 11.75
C CYS A 17 -24.48 2.50 13.04
N GLN A 18 -24.27 3.82 12.95
CA GLN A 18 -23.91 4.70 14.06
C GLN A 18 -22.63 4.32 14.82
N LYS A 19 -21.81 3.44 14.24
CA LYS A 19 -20.53 2.97 14.78
C LYS A 19 -19.37 3.81 14.23
N TRP A 20 -18.25 3.79 14.95
CA TRP A 20 -17.04 4.52 14.59
C TRP A 20 -16.09 3.63 13.79
N PHE A 21 -15.60 4.15 12.68
CA PHE A 21 -14.62 3.49 11.83
C PHE A 21 -13.53 4.46 11.41
N ASP A 22 -12.34 3.92 11.20
CA ASP A 22 -11.18 4.70 10.78
C ASP A 22 -11.11 4.85 9.24
N CYS A 23 -11.78 3.94 8.51
CA CYS A 23 -11.64 3.77 7.06
C CYS A 23 -12.88 3.00 6.53
N PRO A 24 -13.28 3.21 5.26
CA PRO A 24 -14.48 2.56 4.67
C PRO A 24 -14.34 1.04 4.58
N GLU A 25 -13.13 0.51 4.40
CA GLU A 25 -12.87 -0.94 4.38
C GLU A 25 -13.13 -1.58 5.76
N CYS A 26 -12.72 -0.92 6.85
CA CYS A 26 -13.07 -1.36 8.21
C CYS A 26 -14.58 -1.38 8.47
N HIS A 27 -15.36 -0.53 7.79
CA HIS A 27 -16.82 -0.61 7.84
C HIS A 27 -17.29 -1.85 7.07
N ALA A 28 -16.89 -2.00 5.81
CA ALA A 28 -17.27 -3.14 4.96
C ALA A 28 -16.97 -4.51 5.58
N GLU A 29 -15.86 -4.66 6.31
CA GLU A 29 -15.53 -5.90 7.03
C GLU A 29 -16.46 -6.20 8.22
N LYS A 30 -17.07 -5.17 8.82
CA LYS A 30 -17.85 -5.28 10.06
C LYS A 30 -19.36 -5.12 9.84
N SER A 31 -19.78 -4.75 8.64
CA SER A 31 -21.16 -4.45 8.32
C SER A 31 -21.58 -5.11 7.02
N ASP A 32 -22.75 -5.72 7.02
CA ASP A 32 -23.32 -6.41 5.85
C ASP A 32 -24.02 -5.46 4.85
N HIS A 33 -23.70 -4.16 4.88
CA HIS A 33 -24.37 -3.15 4.04
C HIS A 33 -23.40 -2.08 3.52
N PRO A 34 -23.72 -1.42 2.38
CA PRO A 34 -22.91 -0.32 1.86
C PRO A 34 -23.01 0.92 2.74
N LEU A 35 -21.91 1.68 2.80
CA LEU A 35 -21.86 2.93 3.55
C LEU A 35 -22.76 3.99 2.90
N LEU A 36 -23.70 4.54 3.67
CA LEU A 36 -24.57 5.61 3.21
C LEU A 36 -23.77 6.91 3.02
N LYS A 37 -23.96 7.56 1.88
CA LYS A 37 -23.40 8.88 1.59
C LYS A 37 -24.27 9.95 2.24
N MET A 38 -23.64 10.90 2.90
CA MET A 38 -24.30 12.03 3.56
C MET A 38 -23.48 13.30 3.37
N SER A 39 -24.14 14.45 3.34
CA SER A 39 -23.48 15.75 3.20
C SER A 39 -22.72 16.15 4.47
N GLU A 40 -23.20 15.77 5.65
CA GLU A 40 -22.58 16.10 6.93
C GLU A 40 -22.01 14.85 7.62
N VAL A 41 -20.73 14.85 7.98
CA VAL A 41 -20.12 13.76 8.75
C VAL A 41 -19.67 14.20 10.12
N VAL A 42 -19.76 13.24 11.04
CA VAL A 42 -19.29 13.40 12.42
C VAL A 42 -17.92 12.73 12.54
N ILE A 43 -16.92 13.51 12.92
CA ILE A 43 -15.52 13.11 12.99
C ILE A 43 -15.04 13.21 14.44
N ALA A 44 -14.28 12.23 14.89
CA ALA A 44 -13.58 12.22 16.17
C ALA A 44 -12.07 12.28 15.94
N CYS A 45 -11.41 13.30 16.49
CA CYS A 45 -9.95 13.40 16.42
C CYS A 45 -9.30 12.44 17.41
N LYS A 46 -8.31 11.64 16.98
CA LYS A 46 -7.62 10.71 17.90
C LYS A 46 -6.65 11.39 18.86
N LYS A 47 -6.14 12.57 18.51
CA LYS A 47 -5.21 13.34 19.36
C LYS A 47 -5.91 13.97 20.56
N CYS A 48 -7.03 14.66 20.35
CA CYS A 48 -7.77 15.34 21.42
C CYS A 48 -9.05 14.62 21.88
N LYS A 49 -9.47 13.56 21.19
CA LYS A 49 -10.72 12.80 21.44
C LYS A 49 -12.01 13.62 21.37
N LYS A 50 -11.94 14.87 20.89
CA LYS A 50 -13.11 15.71 20.68
C LYS A 50 -13.79 15.36 19.37
N VAL A 51 -15.12 15.45 19.40
CA VAL A 51 -15.99 15.19 18.26
C VAL A 51 -16.42 16.51 17.65
N PHE A 52 -16.39 16.59 16.33
CA PHE A 52 -16.85 17.75 15.57
C PHE A 52 -17.58 17.28 14.30
N ARG A 53 -18.28 18.21 13.66
CA ARG A 53 -19.03 17.96 12.42
C ARG A 53 -18.37 18.69 11.28
N LYS A 54 -18.37 18.07 10.11
CA LYS A 54 -17.81 18.66 8.89
C LYS A 54 -18.65 18.29 7.68
N ASP A 55 -18.78 19.25 6.77
CA ASP A 55 -19.54 19.07 5.53
C ASP A 55 -18.63 18.44 4.47
N MET A 56 -19.03 17.28 3.95
CA MET A 56 -18.29 16.52 2.94
C MET A 56 -18.26 17.21 1.59
N GLU A 57 -19.29 17.97 1.25
CA GLU A 57 -19.34 18.72 -0.03
C GLU A 57 -18.24 19.77 -0.10
N ARG A 58 -17.91 20.41 1.02
CA ARG A 58 -16.81 21.37 1.11
C ARG A 58 -15.44 20.71 0.99
N LEU A 59 -15.29 19.47 1.49
CA LEU A 59 -14.05 18.69 1.39
C LEU A 59 -13.84 18.04 0.01
N MET A 60 -14.91 17.76 -0.75
CA MET A 60 -14.85 17.10 -2.05
C MET A 60 -15.02 18.06 -3.24
N ALA A 61 -15.11 19.37 -3.01
CA ALA A 61 -15.19 20.34 -4.09
C ALA A 61 -13.92 20.27 -4.96
N ASP A 62 -14.10 19.85 -6.22
CA ASP A 62 -13.01 19.61 -7.16
C ASP A 62 -12.13 20.86 -7.35
N PRO A 63 -10.81 20.78 -7.12
CA PRO A 63 -9.88 21.89 -7.36
C PRO A 63 -9.74 22.25 -8.86
N GLN A 64 -10.36 21.46 -9.76
CA GLN A 64 -10.34 21.64 -11.21
C GLN A 64 -11.65 22.19 -11.79
N ALA A 65 -12.68 22.46 -10.99
CA ALA A 65 -13.85 23.16 -11.49
C ALA A 65 -13.46 24.61 -11.83
N GLU A 66 -13.48 24.95 -13.12
CA GLU A 66 -13.20 26.29 -13.62
C GLU A 66 -14.27 27.29 -13.13
N GLY A 67 -13.90 28.07 -12.11
CA GLY A 67 -14.78 28.93 -11.31
C GLY A 67 -14.84 28.56 -9.81
N GLY A 68 -14.25 27.42 -9.43
CA GLY A 68 -14.09 26.98 -8.04
C GLY A 68 -13.00 27.78 -7.34
N ALA A 69 -13.31 28.29 -6.16
CA ALA A 69 -12.39 29.05 -5.32
C ALA A 69 -11.13 28.22 -5.02
N LYS A 70 -10.09 28.44 -5.81
CA LYS A 70 -8.73 28.02 -5.51
C LYS A 70 -8.22 28.88 -4.35
N GLY A 71 -8.44 28.41 -3.14
CA GLY A 71 -7.95 29.04 -1.92
C GLY A 71 -9.10 29.37 -0.98
N GLU A 72 -9.13 28.69 0.17
CA GLU A 72 -9.16 29.35 1.49
C GLU A 72 -9.30 28.36 2.67
N ASP A 73 -9.48 27.05 2.46
CA ASP A 73 -9.91 26.13 3.53
C ASP A 73 -8.83 25.17 4.06
N ASP A 74 -7.58 25.63 4.24
CA ASP A 74 -6.58 24.91 5.07
C ASP A 74 -7.16 24.58 6.46
N ALA A 75 -8.04 25.45 7.00
CA ALA A 75 -8.71 25.27 8.28
C ALA A 75 -9.55 23.98 8.35
N ASP A 76 -9.99 23.47 7.21
CA ASP A 76 -10.83 22.27 7.12
C ASP A 76 -10.01 20.97 7.19
N GLU A 77 -8.69 21.05 7.04
CA GLU A 77 -7.77 19.92 7.16
C GLU A 77 -7.36 19.62 8.61
N TYR A 78 -7.60 20.57 9.52
CA TYR A 78 -7.18 20.51 10.92
C TYR A 78 -8.37 20.33 11.86
N CYS A 79 -8.11 19.65 12.97
CA CYS A 79 -9.08 19.59 14.06
C CYS A 79 -9.22 20.98 14.71
N PRO A 80 -10.44 21.53 14.86
CA PRO A 80 -10.68 22.88 15.39
C PRO A 80 -10.32 23.05 16.87
N TYR A 81 -9.83 21.99 17.52
CA TYR A 81 -9.53 21.99 18.95
C TYR A 81 -8.07 21.75 19.30
N CYS A 82 -7.26 21.20 18.39
CA CYS A 82 -5.87 20.80 18.71
C CYS A 82 -4.92 20.89 17.52
N ASP A 83 -5.38 21.52 16.43
CA ASP A 83 -4.65 21.73 15.17
C ASP A 83 -4.02 20.44 14.63
N ASN A 84 -4.71 19.31 14.85
CA ASN A 84 -4.25 18.04 14.32
C ASN A 84 -4.70 17.90 12.87
N LYS A 85 -3.75 17.80 11.94
CA LYS A 85 -4.04 17.51 10.53
C LYS A 85 -4.60 16.10 10.40
N PHE A 86 -5.85 15.98 9.97
CA PHE A 86 -6.52 14.69 9.81
C PHE A 86 -6.67 14.25 8.36
N VAL A 87 -6.53 15.17 7.40
CA VAL A 87 -6.41 14.88 5.97
C VAL A 87 -4.92 14.67 5.65
N LEU A 88 -4.52 13.41 5.48
CA LEU A 88 -3.13 13.00 5.21
C LEU A 88 -3.13 11.89 4.18
N ASP A 89 -2.04 11.79 3.41
CA ASP A 89 -1.86 10.70 2.44
C ASP A 89 -1.92 9.34 3.13
N ALA A 90 -2.81 8.48 2.66
CA ALA A 90 -3.02 7.17 3.27
C ALA A 90 -1.79 6.28 3.11
N LYS A 91 -1.18 5.87 4.24
CA LYS A 91 -0.12 4.85 4.26
C LYS A 91 -0.75 3.47 4.35
N THR A 92 -0.78 2.77 3.22
CA THR A 92 -1.19 1.36 3.14
C THR A 92 -0.01 0.44 3.47
N PRO A 93 -0.25 -0.72 4.11
CA PRO A 93 0.81 -1.70 4.34
C PRO A 93 1.25 -2.29 3.00
N ALA A 94 2.45 -1.94 2.54
CA ALA A 94 3.05 -2.58 1.38
C ALA A 94 3.52 -3.99 1.75
N PRO A 95 3.15 -5.04 0.99
CA PRO A 95 3.71 -6.37 1.20
C PRO A 95 5.18 -6.34 0.81
N VAL A 96 6.06 -6.19 1.79
CA VAL A 96 7.50 -6.36 1.59
C VAL A 96 7.74 -7.87 1.48
N ILE A 97 7.96 -8.36 0.27
CA ILE A 97 8.60 -9.67 0.07
C ILE A 97 10.04 -9.51 0.57
N GLY A 98 10.27 -9.94 1.81
CA GLY A 98 11.61 -10.13 2.33
C GLY A 98 12.19 -11.37 1.65
N TRP A 99 13.14 -11.17 0.74
CA TRP A 99 14.01 -12.28 0.35
C TRP A 99 14.95 -12.53 1.53
N GLU A 100 14.61 -13.53 2.34
CA GLU A 100 15.48 -14.03 3.40
C GLU A 100 16.62 -14.77 2.71
N GLY A 101 17.68 -14.03 2.39
CA GLY A 101 18.94 -14.63 1.94
C GLY A 101 19.53 -15.37 3.13
N ASP A 102 19.17 -16.64 3.27
CA ASP A 102 19.74 -17.52 4.27
C ASP A 102 21.27 -17.56 4.12
N ASP A 103 21.97 -17.75 5.25
CA ASP A 103 23.41 -17.51 5.42
C ASP A 103 24.25 -18.04 4.24
N VAL A 104 25.03 -17.16 3.59
CA VAL A 104 25.90 -17.48 2.43
C VAL A 104 26.89 -18.60 2.75
N ARG A 105 27.15 -18.90 4.03
CA ARG A 105 27.97 -20.04 4.47
C ARG A 105 27.30 -21.41 4.28
N MET A 106 25.97 -21.48 4.21
CA MET A 106 25.24 -22.74 4.03
C MET A 106 25.00 -23.06 2.55
N ASP A 107 24.72 -22.05 1.72
CA ASP A 107 24.46 -22.23 0.28
C ASP A 107 25.54 -21.64 -0.63
N ASN A 108 26.60 -22.43 -0.87
CA ASN A 108 27.69 -22.08 -1.81
C ASN A 108 27.23 -21.88 -3.28
N ARG A 109 25.97 -22.19 -3.61
CA ARG A 109 25.42 -22.03 -4.96
C ARG A 109 25.27 -20.57 -5.40
N MET A 110 25.18 -19.65 -4.44
CA MET A 110 25.03 -18.22 -4.72
C MET A 110 26.39 -17.50 -4.88
N MET A 111 27.51 -18.18 -4.61
CA MET A 111 28.85 -17.59 -4.66
C MET A 111 29.57 -18.06 -5.93
N LYS A 112 29.91 -17.11 -6.82
CA LYS A 112 30.70 -17.40 -8.03
C LYS A 112 32.16 -17.68 -7.62
N ASP A 113 32.62 -18.92 -7.74
CA ASP A 113 34.02 -19.27 -7.51
C ASP A 113 34.91 -18.67 -8.61
N GLN A 114 35.74 -17.69 -8.25
CA GLN A 114 36.61 -16.97 -9.18
C GLN A 114 37.83 -17.80 -9.64
N ARG A 115 38.06 -18.99 -9.08
CA ARG A 115 39.15 -19.89 -9.51
C ARG A 115 38.78 -20.71 -10.74
N ILE A 116 37.49 -20.80 -11.05
CA ILE A 116 37.01 -21.52 -12.23
C ILE A 116 37.10 -20.59 -13.42
N ARG A 117 37.89 -20.97 -14.43
CA ARG A 117 37.93 -20.28 -15.73
C ARG A 117 36.51 -20.27 -16.30
N GLN A 118 35.93 -19.10 -16.45
CA GLN A 118 34.65 -18.95 -17.11
C GLN A 118 34.78 -19.42 -18.56
N LYS A 119 34.01 -20.44 -18.92
CA LYS A 119 33.91 -20.89 -20.31
C LYS A 119 33.36 -19.73 -21.13
N THR A 120 34.02 -19.43 -22.25
CA THR A 120 33.54 -18.44 -23.21
C THR A 120 32.28 -18.96 -23.90
N ALA A 121 31.46 -18.07 -24.44
CA ALA A 121 30.23 -18.45 -25.14
C ALA A 121 30.49 -19.44 -26.30
N ALA A 122 31.65 -19.34 -26.95
CA ALA A 122 32.07 -20.26 -28.00
C ALA A 122 32.35 -21.68 -27.45
N GLU A 123 33.06 -21.79 -26.33
CA GLU A 123 33.36 -23.08 -25.68
C GLU A 123 32.11 -23.77 -25.14
N VAL A 124 31.15 -23.00 -24.59
CA VAL A 124 29.86 -23.53 -24.13
C VAL A 124 29.01 -24.02 -25.30
N ALA A 125 28.99 -23.29 -26.42
CA ALA A 125 28.25 -23.69 -27.60
C ALA A 125 28.84 -24.97 -28.24
N ASP A 126 30.17 -25.10 -28.25
CA ASP A 126 30.86 -26.27 -28.78
C ASP A 126 30.60 -27.52 -27.94
N GLU A 127 30.65 -27.41 -26.61
CA GLU A 127 30.32 -28.50 -25.68
C GLU A 127 28.86 -28.95 -25.80
N LEU A 128 27.91 -28.01 -25.90
CA LEU A 128 26.50 -28.34 -26.11
C LEU A 128 26.25 -29.03 -27.46
N LEU A 129 26.94 -28.61 -28.51
CA LEU A 129 26.86 -29.27 -29.82
C LEU A 129 27.44 -30.68 -29.77
N GLN A 130 28.53 -30.87 -29.04
CA GLN A 130 29.17 -32.17 -28.86
C GLN A 130 28.26 -33.14 -28.08
N ASP A 131 27.67 -32.71 -26.97
CA ASP A 131 26.70 -33.50 -26.18
C ASP A 131 25.49 -33.92 -27.04
N MET A 132 24.97 -33.00 -27.85
CA MET A 132 23.85 -33.29 -28.76
C MET A 132 24.22 -34.29 -29.87
N LEU A 133 25.48 -34.36 -30.29
CA LEU A 133 25.96 -35.30 -31.30
C LEU A 133 26.19 -36.69 -30.70
N GLU A 134 26.67 -36.77 -29.46
CA GLU A 134 26.93 -38.04 -28.76
C GLU A 134 25.62 -38.81 -28.45
N ASP A 135 24.56 -38.10 -28.05
CA ASP A 135 23.22 -38.67 -27.80
C ASP A 135 22.54 -39.27 -29.05
N THR A 136 22.99 -38.90 -30.25
CA THR A 136 22.48 -39.48 -31.52
C THR A 136 23.19 -40.76 -31.95
N SER A 137 24.21 -41.19 -31.20
CA SER A 137 25.06 -42.34 -31.53
C SER A 137 24.93 -43.51 -30.55
N VAL A 138 23.70 -43.94 -30.24
CA VAL A 138 23.47 -45.30 -29.71
C VAL A 138 23.14 -46.22 -30.89
N PRO A 139 24.06 -47.11 -31.32
CA PRO A 139 23.74 -48.15 -32.29
C PRO A 139 22.88 -49.24 -31.64
N SER A 140 21.95 -49.75 -32.45
CA SER A 140 21.04 -50.90 -32.24
C SER A 140 21.72 -52.20 -31.81
#